data_AF-A0A8T5BTJ5-F1
#
_entry.id   AF-A0A8T5BTJ5-F1
#
_cell.length_a   1.000
_cell.length_b   1.000
_cell.length_c   1.000
_cell.angle_alpha   90.00
_cell.angle_beta   90.00
_cell.angle_gamma   90.00
#
_symmetry.space_group_name_H-M   'P 1'
#
loop_
_entity.id
_entity.type
_entity.pdbx_description
1 polymer ?
#
loop_
_entity_poly.entity_id
_entity_poly.type
_entity_poly.pdbx_seq_one_letter_code
_entity_poly.pdbx_strand_id
1 'polypeptide(L)' 'MGKAEYKVAGGKLIRTTVTVENGIIRDIKLTGDFFMHPEDFIEELEETLRGAPFNEKVIVEHIKTLASKRG' A
#
# COMPACT_ATOMS: atom_id res chain seq x y z
N MET A 1 -6.62 13.98 2.11
CA MET A 1 -5.29 13.37 2.26
C MET A 1 -5.19 12.77 3.66
N GLY A 2 -4.97 11.46 3.76
CA GLY A 2 -4.81 10.72 5.01
C GLY A 2 -3.37 10.24 5.18
N LYS A 3 -2.94 10.05 6.43
CA LYS A 3 -1.62 9.53 6.79
C LYS A 3 -1.79 8.49 7.89
N ALA A 4 -1.01 7.41 7.82
CA ALA A 4 -0.95 6.38 8.83
C ALA A 4 0.50 5.96 9.07
N GLU A 5 0.82 5.64 10.32
CA GLU A 5 2.12 5.07 10.70
C GLU A 5 1.87 3.82 11.53
N TYR A 6 2.60 2.75 11.23
CA TYR A 6 2.50 1.48 11.92
C TYR A 6 3.90 0.97 12.27
N LYS A 7 4.15 0.75 13.56
CA LYS A 7 5.40 0.18 14.07
C LYS A 7 5.25 -1.32 14.18
N VAL A 8 6.08 -2.05 13.45
CA VAL A 8 6.14 -3.50 13.49
C VAL A 8 7.08 -3.93 14.62
N ALA A 9 6.82 -5.09 15.22
CA ALA A 9 7.74 -5.70 16.18
C ALA A 9 9.15 -5.82 15.59
N GLY A 10 10.17 -5.44 16.36
CA GLY A 10 11.56 -5.35 15.89
C GLY A 10 12.00 -3.96 15.42
N GLY A 11 11.16 -2.93 15.58
CA GLY A 11 11.53 -1.53 15.36
C GLY A 11 11.35 -1.00 13.94
N LYS A 12 10.91 -1.86 13.01
CA LYS A 12 10.58 -1.47 11.63
C LYS A 12 9.35 -0.57 11.60
N LEU A 13 9.39 0.45 10.76
CA LEU A 13 8.32 1.45 10.64
C LEU A 13 7.72 1.40 9.25
N ILE A 14 6.40 1.39 9.15
CA ILE A 14 5.66 1.55 7.90
C ILE A 14 4.86 2.84 7.99
N ARG A 15 4.91 3.65 6.94
CA ARG A 15 4.18 4.90 6.80
C ARG A 15 3.42 4.89 5.49
N THR A 16 2.15 5.25 5.53
CA THR A 16 1.32 5.34 4.34
C THR A 16 0.72 6.73 4.25
N THR A 17 0.77 7.33 3.07
CA THR A 17 0.02 8.54 2.73
C THR A 17 -0.95 8.19 1.61
N VAL A 18 -2.19 8.67 1.70
CA VAL A 18 -3.21 8.41 0.67
C VAL A 18 -4.02 9.67 0.38
N THR A 19 -4.29 9.93 -0.90
CA THR A 19 -5.21 10.96 -1.36
C THR A 19 -6.41 10.27 -1.98
N VAL A 20 -7.60 10.57 -1.45
CA VAL A 20 -8.87 9.99 -1.90
C VAL A 20 -9.74 11.14 -2.41
N GLU A 21 -10.25 11.00 -3.63
CA GLU A 21 -11.22 11.92 -4.22
C GLU A 21 -12.42 11.13 -4.73
N ASN A 22 -13.62 11.55 -4.34
CA ASN A 22 -14.89 10.88 -4.70
C ASN A 22 -14.89 9.37 -4.37
N GLY A 23 -14.27 8.98 -3.24
CA GLY A 23 -14.16 7.59 -2.82
C GLY A 23 -13.14 6.75 -3.60
N ILE A 24 -12.34 7.36 -4.48
CA ILE A 24 -11.31 6.70 -5.28
C ILE A 24 -9.92 7.14 -4.83
N ILE A 25 -9.00 6.19 -4.70
CA ILE A 25 -7.59 6.45 -4.42
C ILE A 25 -6.97 7.15 -5.62
N ARG A 26 -6.53 8.40 -5.44
CA ARG A 26 -5.87 9.21 -6.47
C ARG A 26 -4.36 9.07 -6.41
N ASP A 27 -3.86 8.98 -5.20
CA ASP A 27 -2.45 8.81 -4.92
C ASP A 27 -2.27 8.04 -3.63
N ILE A 28 -1.25 7.19 -3.59
CA ILE A 28 -0.87 6.43 -2.41
C ILE A 28 0.64 6.28 -2.40
N LYS A 29 1.23 6.44 -1.22
CA LYS A 29 2.66 6.25 -1.02
C LYS A 29 2.93 5.48 0.26
N LEU A 30 3.62 4.35 0.16
CA LEU A 30 4.13 3.54 1.25
C LEU A 30 5.63 3.80 1.39
N THR A 31 6.05 4.14 2.59
CA THR A 31 7.45 4.38 2.94
C THR A 31 7.74 3.77 4.29
N GLY A 32 9.01 3.58 4.62
CA GLY A 32 9.34 3.00 5.91
C GLY A 32 10.76 2.54 6.03
N ASP A 33 11.07 2.01 7.20
CA ASP A 33 12.28 1.26 7.49
C ASP A 33 11.91 -0.22 7.49
N PHE A 34 11.79 -0.77 6.27
CA PHE A 34 11.58 -2.19 6.06
C PHE A 34 12.30 -2.62 4.79
N PHE A 35 12.71 -3.88 4.75
CA PHE A 35 13.25 -4.52 3.56
C PHE A 35 12.11 -5.29 2.91
N MET A 36 11.92 -5.07 1.61
CA MET A 36 10.99 -5.84 0.80
C MET A 36 11.75 -6.36 -0.41
N HIS A 37 11.60 -7.65 -0.68
CA HIS A 37 12.13 -8.29 -1.87
C HIS A 37 10.97 -8.94 -2.62
N PRO A 38 10.79 -8.62 -3.90
CA PRO A 38 11.59 -7.69 -4.70
C PRO A 38 11.31 -6.21 -4.33
N GLU A 39 12.28 -5.33 -4.62
CA GLU A 39 12.24 -3.91 -4.21
C GLU A 39 11.13 -3.11 -4.92
N ASP A 40 10.79 -3.50 -6.14
CA ASP A 40 9.75 -2.87 -6.97
C ASP A 40 8.32 -3.23 -6.54
N PHE A 41 8.14 -4.18 -5.60
CA PHE A 41 6.81 -4.59 -5.14
C PHE A 41 6.02 -3.43 -4.54
N ILE A 42 6.68 -2.52 -3.83
CA ILE A 42 6.01 -1.33 -3.26
C ILE A 42 5.47 -0.44 -4.37
N GLU A 43 6.28 -0.16 -5.40
CA GLU A 43 5.86 0.67 -6.53
C GLU A 43 4.69 0.04 -7.27
N GLU A 44 4.77 -1.27 -7.55
CA GLU A 44 3.71 -2.02 -8.22
C GLU A 44 2.41 -2.04 -7.38
N LEU A 45 2.53 -2.14 -6.05
CA LEU A 45 1.39 -2.06 -5.14
C LEU A 45 0.74 -0.68 -5.16
N GLU A 46 1.53 0.39 -5.11
CA GLU A 46 1.05 1.77 -5.18
C GLU A 46 0.30 2.02 -6.50
N GLU A 47 0.88 1.58 -7.63
CA GLU A 47 0.25 1.67 -8.95
C GLU A 47 -1.05 0.87 -9.02
N THR A 48 -1.07 -0.35 -8.50
CA THR A 48 -2.24 -1.24 -8.50
C THR A 48 -3.41 -0.68 -7.68
N LEU A 49 -3.11 0.07 -6.61
CA LEU A 49 -4.12 0.70 -5.76
C LEU A 49 -4.57 2.08 -6.28
N ARG A 50 -3.78 2.74 -7.12
CA ARG A 50 -4.18 4.01 -7.75
C ARG A 50 -5.35 3.76 -8.70
N GLY A 51 -6.42 4.55 -8.52
CA GLY A 51 -7.68 4.40 -9.24
C GLY A 51 -8.65 3.38 -8.62
N ALA A 52 -8.23 2.63 -7.60
CA ALA A 52 -9.12 1.69 -6.90
C ALA A 52 -10.06 2.44 -5.93
N PRO A 53 -11.27 1.91 -5.67
CA PRO A 53 -12.11 2.35 -4.58
C PRO A 53 -11.39 2.32 -3.23
N PHE A 54 -11.53 3.37 -2.43
CA PHE A 54 -11.05 3.41 -1.04
C PHE A 54 -11.96 2.56 -0.15
N ASN A 55 -11.84 1.24 -0.31
CA ASN A 55 -12.63 0.23 0.38
C ASN A 55 -11.70 -0.88 0.87
N GLU A 56 -11.81 -1.24 2.15
CA GLU A 56 -10.95 -2.25 2.78
C GLU A 56 -10.92 -3.57 2.00
N LYS A 57 -12.08 -4.10 1.60
CA LYS A 57 -12.13 -5.39 0.89
C LYS A 57 -11.41 -5.31 -0.45
N VAL A 58 -11.64 -4.24 -1.22
CA VAL A 58 -10.97 -4.04 -2.51
C VAL A 58 -9.46 -3.94 -2.32
N ILE A 59 -9.02 -3.10 -1.39
CA ILE A 59 -7.59 -2.89 -1.11
C ILE A 59 -6.92 -4.22 -0.71
N VAL A 60 -7.54 -4.99 0.20
CA VAL A 60 -7.03 -6.28 0.65
C VAL A 60 -6.93 -7.29 -0.50
N GLU A 61 -7.94 -7.35 -1.37
CA GLU A 61 -7.92 -8.27 -2.51
C GLU A 61 -6.84 -7.90 -3.54
N HIS A 62 -6.61 -6.61 -3.80
CA HIS A 62 -5.50 -6.14 -4.64
C HIS A 62 -4.14 -6.54 -4.03
N ILE A 63 -3.94 -6.32 -2.73
CA ILE A 63 -2.70 -6.70 -2.03
C ILE A 63 -2.46 -8.21 -2.12
N LYS A 64 -3.47 -9.04 -1.82
CA LYS A 64 -3.35 -10.50 -1.88
C LYS A 64 -3.04 -10.98 -3.29
N THR A 65 -3.76 -10.46 -4.29
CA THR A 65 -3.56 -10.83 -5.69
C THR A 65 -2.13 -10.54 -6.14
N LEU A 66 -1.58 -9.40 -5.72
CA LEU A 66 -0.21 -9.03 -6.04
C LEU A 66 0.81 -9.95 -5.34
N ALA A 67 0.62 -10.20 -4.05
CA ALA A 67 1.50 -11.07 -3.26
C ALA A 67 1.51 -12.51 -3.82
N SER A 68 0.37 -13.05 -4.25
CA SER A 68 0.28 -14.40 -4.80
C SER A 68 0.87 -14.57 -6.20
N LYS A 69 0.99 -13.50 -6.99
CA LYS A 69 1.60 -13.55 -8.33
C LYS A 69 3.12 -13.68 -8.32
N ARG A 70 3.77 -13.40 -7.18
CA ARG A 70 5.24 -13.37 -7.03
C ARG A 70 5.78 -14.44 -6.07
N GLY A 71 4.89 -15.26 -5.50
CA GLY A 71 5.22 -16.39 -4.62
C GLY A 71 5.53 -17.67 -5.38
#